data_AF-A0A8J8A8I7-F1
#
_entry.id   AF-A0A8J8A8I7-F1
#
_cell.length_a   1.000
_cell.length_b   1.000
_cell.length_c   1.000
_cell.angle_alpha   90.00
_cell.angle_beta   90.00
_cell.angle_gamma   90.00
#
_symmetry.space_group_name_H-M   'P 1'
#
loop_
_entity.id
_entity.type
_entity.pdbx_description
1 polymer ?
#
loop_
_entity_poly.entity_id
_entity_poly.type
_entity_poly.pdbx_seq_one_letter_code
_entity_poly.pdbx_strand_id
1 'polypeptide(L)'
;MSESANPVYEALGSYIDGLCGSIYLGTARGKAVFYGEMVHPLTPTEEPLPFMNIFYSKGTVEVISVWGRVDKGSFTVKMVPSDMSYDRLSGTIELVFHPEGGGSIVVTLHGNTKLARTLKSAARACKGEEARNRVSR
;
A
#
# COMPACT_ATOMS: atom_id res chain seq x y z
N MET A 1 18.09 -20.14 18.69
CA MET A 1 17.09 -19.13 19.09
C MET A 1 16.81 -18.32 17.83
N SER A 2 15.64 -18.49 17.21
CA SER A 2 15.30 -17.81 15.96
C SER A 2 15.22 -16.31 16.21
N GLU A 3 16.02 -15.52 15.51
CA GLU A 3 15.79 -14.09 15.35
C GLU A 3 14.38 -13.93 14.79
N SER A 4 13.42 -13.59 15.66
CA SER A 4 12.14 -13.08 15.19
C SER A 4 12.47 -11.79 14.45
N ALA A 5 12.47 -11.86 13.12
CA ALA A 5 12.70 -10.70 12.27
C ALA A 5 11.75 -9.60 12.72
N ASN A 6 12.32 -8.49 13.21
CA ASN A 6 11.51 -7.41 13.74
C ASN A 6 10.81 -6.75 12.54
N PRO A 7 9.46 -6.69 12.53
CA PRO A 7 8.68 -6.28 11.36
C PRO A 7 9.00 -4.85 10.90
N VAL A 8 9.53 -4.01 11.80
CA VAL A 8 10.04 -2.67 11.45
C VAL A 8 11.30 -2.78 10.58
N TYR A 9 12.23 -3.68 10.89
CA TYR A 9 13.44 -3.88 10.09
C TYR A 9 13.13 -4.52 8.74
N GLU A 10 12.18 -5.45 8.67
CA GLU A 10 11.72 -6.02 7.39
C GLU A 10 11.08 -4.94 6.50
N ALA A 11 10.23 -4.08 7.07
CA ALA A 11 9.63 -2.98 6.33
C ALA A 11 10.66 -1.94 5.89
N LEU A 12 11.68 -1.65 6.71
CA LEU A 12 12.79 -0.77 6.33
C LEU A 12 13.66 -1.39 5.22
N GLY A 13 13.93 -2.69 5.29
CA GLY A 13 14.60 -3.42 4.21
C GLY A 13 13.80 -3.33 2.90
N SER A 14 12.50 -3.63 2.96
CA SER A 14 11.59 -3.52 1.81
C SER A 14 11.51 -2.10 1.26
N TYR A 15 11.57 -1.09 2.13
CA TYR A 15 11.61 0.31 1.72
C TYR A 15 12.91 0.66 0.97
N ILE A 16 14.06 0.21 1.48
CA ILE A 16 15.37 0.40 0.82
C ILE A 16 15.38 -0.31 -0.53
N ASP A 17 14.92 -1.56 -0.58
CA ASP A 17 14.79 -2.31 -1.83
C ASP A 17 13.83 -1.61 -2.81
N GLY A 18 12.74 -1.04 -2.29
CA GLY A 18 11.81 -0.19 -3.03
C GLY A 18 12.51 1.01 -3.67
N LEU A 19 13.37 1.70 -2.94
CA LEU A 19 14.16 2.82 -3.46
C LEU A 19 15.17 2.40 -4.54
N CYS A 20 15.75 1.20 -4.43
CA CYS A 20 16.80 0.73 -5.34
C CYS A 20 16.27 0.01 -6.59
N GLY A 21 15.11 -0.66 -6.51
CA GLY A 21 14.61 -1.56 -7.55
C GLY A 21 13.16 -1.30 -8.00
N SER A 22 12.54 -0.21 -7.54
CA SER A 22 11.14 0.10 -7.84
C SER A 22 10.96 1.57 -8.25
N ILE A 23 9.83 1.87 -8.90
CA ILE A 23 9.49 3.23 -9.29
C ILE A 23 8.72 3.89 -8.15
N TYR A 24 9.29 4.90 -7.52
CA TYR A 24 8.60 5.70 -6.50
C TYR A 24 7.47 6.52 -7.14
N LEU A 25 6.25 6.33 -6.64
CA LEU A 25 5.04 6.99 -7.15
C LEU A 25 4.64 8.22 -6.33
N GLY A 26 4.99 8.24 -5.04
CA GLY A 26 4.69 9.35 -4.15
C GLY A 26 4.52 8.93 -2.69
N THR A 27 4.33 9.93 -1.84
CA THR A 27 4.05 9.77 -0.41
C THR A 27 2.82 10.59 -0.04
N ALA A 28 1.97 10.02 0.80
CA ALA A 28 0.79 10.68 1.34
C ALA A 28 0.61 10.35 2.82
N ARG A 29 -0.20 11.13 3.53
CA ARG A 29 -0.71 10.73 4.85
C ARG A 29 -1.88 9.77 4.63
N GLY A 30 -1.98 8.73 5.43
CA GLY A 30 -3.06 7.76 5.24
C GLY A 30 -3.14 6.70 6.31
N LYS A 31 -4.07 5.78 6.13
CA LYS A 31 -4.28 4.62 7.00
C LYS A 31 -4.59 3.37 6.19
N ALA A 32 -4.33 2.22 6.76
CA ALA A 32 -4.75 0.94 6.23
C ALA A 32 -5.64 0.21 7.24
N VAL A 33 -6.74 -0.36 6.76
CA VAL A 33 -7.71 -1.13 7.55
C VAL A 33 -7.99 -2.44 6.82
N PHE A 34 -7.96 -3.55 7.57
CA PHE A 34 -8.39 -4.85 7.10
C PHE A 34 -9.88 -5.06 7.45
N TYR A 35 -10.65 -5.47 6.46
CA TYR A 35 -12.06 -5.83 6.57
C TYR A 35 -12.18 -7.35 6.33
N GLY A 36 -12.24 -8.11 7.42
CA GLY A 36 -12.53 -9.55 7.41
C GLY A 36 -13.81 -9.85 8.17
N GLU A 37 -13.83 -10.91 8.98
CA GLU A 37 -14.93 -11.18 9.92
C GLU A 37 -15.11 -10.02 10.91
N MET A 38 -14.00 -9.38 11.29
CA MET A 38 -13.96 -8.15 12.06
C MET A 38 -13.11 -7.10 11.35
N VAL A 39 -13.35 -5.84 11.70
CA VAL A 39 -12.57 -4.71 11.20
C VAL A 39 -11.33 -4.54 12.07
N HIS A 40 -10.15 -4.57 11.44
CA HIS A 40 -8.86 -4.47 12.12
C HIS A 40 -8.04 -3.31 11.55
N PRO A 41 -7.73 -2.26 12.33
CA PRO A 41 -6.80 -1.23 11.90
C PRO A 41 -5.39 -1.83 11.77
N LEU A 42 -4.78 -1.70 10.59
CA LEU A 42 -3.41 -2.16 10.34
C LEU A 42 -2.36 -1.06 10.60
N THR A 43 -2.82 0.19 10.62
CA THR A 43 -2.01 1.36 10.99
C THR A 43 -2.80 2.24 11.94
N PRO A 44 -2.16 3.19 12.64
CA PRO A 44 -2.85 4.23 13.39
C PRO A 44 -3.92 4.93 12.53
N THR A 45 -5.13 5.05 13.08
CA THR A 45 -6.29 5.66 12.41
C THR A 45 -6.61 7.06 12.92
N GLU A 46 -5.96 7.47 14.00
CA GLU A 46 -6.08 8.80 14.61
C GLU A 46 -4.97 9.73 14.13
N GLU A 47 -5.24 11.04 14.16
CA GLU A 47 -4.27 12.05 13.73
C GLU A 47 -3.13 12.23 14.76
N PRO A 48 -1.87 12.43 14.32
CA PRO A 48 -1.45 12.53 12.93
C PRO A 48 -1.35 11.16 12.24
N LEU A 49 -2.04 11.00 11.10
CA LEU A 49 -1.96 9.77 10.30
C LEU A 49 -0.52 9.48 9.87
N PRO A 50 -0.07 8.22 9.76
CA PRO A 50 1.29 7.94 9.32
C PRO A 50 1.54 8.30 7.85
N PHE A 51 2.81 8.46 7.48
CA PHE A 51 3.19 8.60 6.08
C PHE A 51 3.19 7.23 5.39
N MET A 52 2.62 7.17 4.20
CA MET A 52 2.51 6.01 3.34
C MET A 52 3.33 6.29 2.08
N ASN A 53 4.45 5.58 1.91
CA ASN A 53 5.30 5.64 0.72
C ASN A 53 4.82 4.59 -0.28
N ILE A 54 4.72 4.98 -1.55
CA ILE A 54 4.07 4.15 -2.57
C ILE A 54 5.03 3.93 -3.74
N PHE A 55 5.16 2.68 -4.14
CA PHE A 55 6.07 2.23 -5.18
C PHE A 55 5.33 1.34 -6.19
N TYR A 56 5.86 1.31 -7.41
CA TYR A 56 5.50 0.33 -8.43
C TYR A 56 6.69 -0.60 -8.68
N SER A 57 6.48 -1.91 -8.58
CA SER A 57 7.54 -2.90 -8.77
C SER A 57 6.97 -4.18 -9.35
N LYS A 58 7.55 -4.66 -10.46
CA LYS A 58 7.25 -5.97 -11.07
C LYS A 58 5.75 -6.26 -11.19
N GLY A 59 4.98 -5.29 -11.69
CA GLY A 59 3.54 -5.44 -11.90
C GLY A 59 2.69 -5.37 -10.64
N THR A 60 3.25 -4.89 -9.52
CA THR A 60 2.53 -4.70 -8.25
C THR A 60 2.65 -3.27 -7.75
N VAL A 61 1.66 -2.84 -6.96
CA VAL A 61 1.76 -1.63 -6.14
C VAL A 61 2.21 -2.05 -4.74
N GLU A 62 3.20 -1.35 -4.23
CA GLU A 62 3.72 -1.54 -2.88
C GLU A 62 3.46 -0.27 -2.06
N VAL A 63 2.80 -0.43 -0.92
CA VAL A 63 2.57 0.65 0.05
C VAL A 63 3.28 0.29 1.33
N ILE A 64 4.16 1.18 1.80
CA ILE A 64 4.97 0.99 3.00
C ILE A 64 4.76 2.16 3.95
N SER A 65 4.53 1.86 5.22
CA SER A 65 4.47 2.83 6.29
C SER A 65 5.29 2.38 7.48
N VAL A 66 5.97 3.32 8.12
CA VAL A 66 6.70 3.12 9.38
C VAL A 66 6.38 4.30 10.28
N TRP A 67 6.04 4.03 11.54
CA TRP A 67 5.73 5.04 12.55
C TRP A 67 6.39 4.69 13.88
N GLY A 68 6.54 5.70 14.75
CA GLY A 68 7.31 5.54 15.99
C GLY A 68 7.18 6.64 17.03
N ARG A 69 6.26 7.61 16.87
CA ARG A 69 6.16 8.76 17.81
C ARG A 69 5.43 8.43 19.11
N VAL A 70 4.41 7.57 19.05
CA VAL A 70 3.57 7.18 20.20
C VAL A 70 3.65 5.67 20.40
N ASP A 71 3.50 4.93 19.30
CA ASP A 71 3.75 3.50 19.20
C ASP A 71 4.67 3.24 18.00
N LYS A 72 5.42 2.13 18.02
CA LYS A 72 6.31 1.72 16.93
C LYS A 72 5.65 0.62 16.13
N GLY A 73 5.58 0.83 14.82
CA GLY A 73 5.02 -0.18 13.94
C GLY A 73 5.36 0.08 12.48
N SER A 74 5.06 -0.93 11.68
CA SER A 74 5.20 -0.90 10.24
C SER A 74 4.02 -1.58 9.58
N PHE A 75 3.76 -1.17 8.35
CA PHE A 75 2.79 -1.78 7.47
C PHE A 75 3.37 -1.86 6.07
N THR A 76 3.25 -3.03 5.45
CA THR A 76 3.60 -3.24 4.05
C THR A 76 2.49 -4.04 3.38
N VAL A 77 2.00 -3.56 2.23
CA VAL A 77 1.20 -4.35 1.31
C VAL A 77 1.82 -4.26 -0.09
N LYS A 78 2.00 -5.41 -0.74
CA LYS A 78 2.61 -5.51 -2.07
C LYS A 78 1.82 -6.47 -2.93
N MET A 79 0.89 -5.93 -3.72
CA MET A 79 0.04 -6.71 -4.61
C MET A 79 -0.64 -5.85 -5.67
N VAL A 80 -1.39 -6.49 -6.57
CA VAL A 80 -2.22 -5.78 -7.55
C VAL A 80 -3.45 -5.20 -6.83
N PRO A 81 -3.69 -3.88 -6.87
CA PRO A 81 -4.93 -3.32 -6.34
C PRO A 81 -6.11 -3.79 -7.19
N SER A 82 -7.12 -4.36 -6.53
CA SER A 82 -8.35 -4.82 -7.18
C SER A 82 -9.20 -3.66 -7.63
N ASP A 83 -9.26 -2.60 -6.82
CA ASP A 83 -10.01 -1.38 -7.13
C ASP A 83 -9.30 -0.12 -6.63
N MET A 84 -9.66 1.01 -7.22
CA MET A 84 -9.17 2.32 -6.83
C MET A 84 -10.22 3.41 -7.06
N SER A 85 -10.52 4.17 -6.01
CA SER A 85 -11.41 5.33 -6.05
C SER A 85 -10.65 6.62 -5.72
N TYR A 86 -11.19 7.76 -6.16
CA TYR A 86 -10.70 9.07 -5.76
C TYR A 86 -11.87 10.04 -5.59
N ASP A 87 -12.06 10.50 -4.35
CA ASP A 87 -13.01 11.55 -4.03
C ASP A 87 -12.35 12.92 -4.16
N ARG A 88 -12.86 13.72 -5.10
CA ARG A 88 -12.39 15.08 -5.37
C ARG A 88 -12.74 16.08 -4.27
N LEU A 89 -13.82 15.82 -3.51
CA LEU A 89 -14.29 16.73 -2.47
C LEU A 89 -13.41 16.61 -1.22
N SER A 90 -13.15 15.38 -0.76
CA SER A 90 -12.30 15.14 0.40
C SER A 90 -10.80 15.05 0.09
N GLY A 91 -10.42 14.89 -1.18
CA GLY A 91 -9.02 14.63 -1.55
C GLY A 91 -8.55 13.24 -1.12
N THR A 92 -9.48 12.29 -1.01
CA THR A 92 -9.21 10.95 -0.53
C THR A 92 -9.06 9.97 -1.68
N ILE A 93 -7.98 9.21 -1.66
CA ILE A 93 -7.71 8.12 -2.60
C ILE A 93 -7.86 6.81 -1.82
N GLU A 94 -8.65 5.88 -2.33
CA GLU A 94 -8.76 4.54 -1.73
C GLU A 94 -8.18 3.51 -2.69
N LEU A 95 -7.31 2.65 -2.17
CA LEU A 95 -6.80 1.47 -2.85
C LEU A 95 -7.32 0.23 -2.12
N VAL A 96 -7.94 -0.68 -2.86
CA VAL A 96 -8.47 -1.92 -2.31
C VAL A 96 -7.60 -3.09 -2.77
N PHE A 97 -7.24 -3.94 -1.83
CA PHE A 97 -6.46 -5.15 -2.07
C PHE A 97 -7.17 -6.36 -1.48
N HIS A 98 -7.15 -7.50 -2.19
CA HIS A 98 -7.77 -8.75 -1.74
C HIS A 98 -6.69 -9.82 -1.55
N PRO A 99 -6.26 -10.11 -0.31
CA PRO A 99 -5.33 -11.20 -0.05
C PRO A 99 -5.97 -12.57 -0.28
N GLU A 100 -5.16 -13.58 -0.60
CA GLU A 100 -5.63 -14.94 -0.91
C GLU A 100 -6.37 -15.61 0.27
N GLY A 101 -6.08 -15.19 1.51
CA GLY A 101 -6.76 -15.65 2.73
C GLY A 101 -8.15 -15.05 2.97
N GLY A 102 -8.66 -14.23 2.06
CA GLY A 102 -9.96 -13.57 2.18
C GLY A 102 -9.92 -12.21 2.89
N GLY A 103 -11.06 -11.53 2.89
CA GLY A 103 -11.19 -10.14 3.35
C GLY A 103 -10.60 -9.13 2.36
N SER A 104 -10.53 -7.88 2.79
CA SER A 104 -10.03 -6.76 1.98
C SER A 104 -9.16 -5.83 2.81
N ILE A 105 -8.01 -5.43 2.28
CA ILE A 105 -7.21 -4.34 2.84
C ILE A 105 -7.59 -3.06 2.08
N VAL A 106 -8.08 -2.06 2.79
CA VAL A 106 -8.36 -0.73 2.23
C VAL A 106 -7.31 0.24 2.74
N VAL A 107 -6.54 0.79 1.81
CA VAL A 107 -5.58 1.85 2.07
C VAL A 107 -6.20 3.17 1.65
N THR A 108 -6.43 4.04 2.63
CA THR A 108 -6.98 5.39 2.44
C THR A 108 -5.85 6.40 2.52
N LEU A 109 -5.67 7.21 1.47
CA LEU A 109 -4.62 8.21 1.35
C LEU A 109 -5.21 9.61 1.16
N HIS A 110 -4.67 10.59 1.84
CA HIS A 110 -4.99 12.00 1.65
C HIS A 110 -4.02 12.61 0.65
N GLY A 111 -4.49 12.83 -0.57
CA GLY A 111 -3.65 13.22 -1.70
C GLY A 111 -4.39 14.08 -2.72
N ASN A 112 -3.62 14.59 -3.69
CA ASN A 112 -4.18 15.43 -4.74
C ASN A 112 -4.54 14.62 -6.00
N THR A 113 -5.21 15.30 -6.93
CA THR A 113 -5.63 14.76 -8.23
C THR A 113 -4.46 14.19 -9.05
N LYS A 114 -3.25 14.72 -8.91
CA LYS A 114 -2.05 14.25 -9.62
C LYS A 114 -1.61 12.89 -9.09
N LEU A 115 -1.51 12.75 -7.76
CA LEU A 115 -1.19 11.47 -7.13
C LEU A 115 -2.24 10.41 -7.49
N ALA A 116 -3.52 10.75 -7.42
CA ALA A 116 -4.62 9.86 -7.83
C ALA A 116 -4.47 9.40 -9.29
N ARG A 117 -4.07 10.29 -10.21
CA ARG A 117 -3.86 9.92 -11.62
C ARG A 117 -2.65 8.99 -11.79
N THR A 118 -1.56 9.25 -11.08
CA THR A 118 -0.36 8.40 -11.08
C THR A 118 -0.69 7.00 -10.59
N LEU A 119 -1.34 6.88 -9.44
CA LEU A 119 -1.74 5.60 -8.85
C LEU A 119 -2.73 4.84 -9.75
N LYS A 120 -3.68 5.53 -10.39
CA LYS A 120 -4.61 4.91 -11.34
C LYS A 120 -3.89 4.33 -12.55
N SER A 121 -2.84 5.00 -13.02
CA SER A 121 -2.02 4.52 -14.14
C SER A 121 -1.19 3.31 -13.72
N ALA A 122 -0.60 3.32 -12.53
CA ALA A 122 0.12 2.18 -11.96
C ALA A 122 -0.78 0.96 -11.74
N ALA A 123 -1.98 1.15 -11.18
CA ALA A 123 -2.98 0.08 -10.98
C ALA A 123 -3.39 -0.57 -12.32
N ARG A 124 -3.55 0.24 -13.37
CA ARG A 124 -3.83 -0.27 -14.73
C ARG A 124 -2.65 -1.06 -15.30
N ALA A 125 -1.42 -0.58 -15.11
CA ALA A 125 -0.21 -1.28 -15.55
C ALA A 125 -0.09 -2.66 -14.87
N CYS A 126 -0.35 -2.73 -13.55
CA CYS A 126 -0.37 -3.98 -12.79
C CYS A 126 -1.32 -5.02 -13.42
N LYS A 127 -2.58 -4.63 -13.67
CA LYS A 127 -3.58 -5.51 -14.29
C LYS A 127 -3.19 -5.96 -15.71
N GLY A 128 -2.53 -5.08 -16.46
CA GLY A 128 -2.01 -5.40 -17.80
C GLY A 128 -0.89 -6.43 -17.77
N GLU A 129 0.05 -6.32 -16.82
CA GLU A 129 1.12 -7.31 -16.62
C GLU A 129 0.57 -8.66 -16.14
N GLU A 130 -0.38 -8.65 -15.21
CA GLU A 130 -1.05 -9.86 -14.73
C GLU A 130 -1.74 -10.63 -15.87
N ALA A 131 -2.46 -9.92 -16.74
CA ALA A 131 -3.09 -10.53 -17.91
C ALA A 131 -2.07 -11.16 -18.86
N ARG A 132 -0.93 -10.50 -19.12
CA ARG A 132 0.15 -11.05 -19.98
C ARG A 132 0.77 -12.32 -19.39
N ASN A 133 0.97 -12.34 -18.08
CA ASN A 133 1.55 -13.49 -17.38
C ASN A 133 0.60 -14.70 -17.37
N ARG A 134 -0.72 -14.48 -17.36
CA ARG A 134 -1.72 -15.57 -17.47
C ARG A 134 -1.79 -16.19 -18.86
N VAL A 135 -1.52 -15.42 -19.92
CA VAL A 135 -1.53 -15.92 -21.32
C VAL A 135 -0.23 -16.66 -21.68
N SER A 136 0.84 -16.44 -20.92
CA SER A 136 2.17 -17.02 -21.18
C SER A 136 2.44 -18.32 -20.39
N ARG A 137 1.43 -18.86 -19.69
CA ARG A 137 1.46 -20.13 -18.95
C ARG A 137 0.52 -21.13 -19.61
#